data_AF-F6ICB4-F1
#
_entry.id   AF-F6ICB4-F1
#
_cell.length_a   1.000
_cell.length_b   1.000
_cell.length_c   1.000
_cell.angle_alpha   90.00
_cell.angle_beta   90.00
_cell.angle_gamma   90.00
#
_symmetry.space_group_name_H-M   'P 1'
#
loop_
_entity.id
_entity.type
_entity.pdbx_description
1 polymer ?
#
loop_
_entity_poly.entity_id
_entity_poly.type
_entity_poly.pdbx_seq_one_letter_code
_entity_poly.pdbx_strand_id
1 'polypeptide(L)'
;MDTTTKTSAEKIPFDAISDKAKTAIDKGASAFGAYGEIAKANVSALWEAGKIFADGLQKLGTSYSEDNRASFENLSEGLKSLAAATSPAEFYKLQSELLRRNVETAIALGTKNNDALVKLTKAAAAPLAKQADVNVRALQKIA
;
A
#
# COMPACT_ATOMS: atom_id res chain seq x y z
N MET A 1 2.02 -72.50 26.29
CA MET A 1 3.21 -71.82 26.85
C MET A 1 4.37 -72.25 25.94
N ASP A 2 5.05 -71.39 25.19
CA ASP A 2 5.52 -70.05 25.52
C ASP A 2 5.44 -69.04 24.37
N THR A 3 4.98 -67.86 24.75
CA THR A 3 5.19 -66.56 24.11
C THR A 3 6.67 -66.20 24.07
N THR A 4 7.22 -65.89 22.90
CA THR A 4 8.31 -64.89 22.82
C THR A 4 8.29 -64.19 21.47
N THR A 5 7.44 -63.17 21.38
CA THR A 5 7.63 -62.03 20.46
C THR A 5 8.90 -61.31 20.91
N LYS A 6 10.06 -61.65 20.32
CA LYS A 6 11.30 -60.88 20.50
C LYS A 6 11.18 -59.59 19.69
N THR A 7 10.64 -58.56 20.33
CA THR A 7 10.85 -57.18 19.90
C THR A 7 12.34 -56.89 20.01
N SER A 8 13.10 -57.02 18.93
CA SER A 8 14.45 -56.47 18.85
C SER A 8 14.31 -54.94 18.93
N ALA A 9 14.58 -54.39 20.11
CA ALA A 9 14.85 -52.97 20.25
C ALA A 9 16.12 -52.66 19.46
N GLU A 10 15.94 -52.11 18.26
CA GLU A 10 17.01 -51.57 17.45
C GLU A 10 17.76 -50.51 18.28
N LYS A 11 18.98 -50.85 18.72
CA LYS A 11 19.84 -49.91 19.45
C LYS A 11 20.23 -48.81 18.48
N ILE A 12 19.57 -47.66 18.57
CA ILE A 12 19.96 -46.48 17.80
C ILE A 12 21.41 -46.15 18.17
N PRO A 13 22.36 -46.20 17.23
CA PRO A 13 23.76 -45.94 17.53
C PRO A 13 23.94 -44.50 18.03
N PHE A 14 24.83 -44.30 19.00
CA PHE A 14 25.07 -43.02 19.66
C PHE A 14 25.42 -41.90 18.67
N ASP A 15 26.13 -42.24 17.59
CA ASP A 15 26.47 -41.32 16.50
C ASP A 15 25.22 -40.80 15.76
N ALA A 16 24.22 -41.66 15.53
CA ALA A 16 22.95 -41.25 14.91
C ALA A 16 22.09 -40.37 15.83
N ILE A 17 22.25 -40.48 17.15
CA ILE A 17 21.62 -39.59 18.13
C ILE A 17 22.33 -38.23 18.13
N SER A 18 23.67 -38.24 18.08
CA SER A 18 24.52 -37.05 18.01
C SER A 18 24.26 -36.23 16.74
N ASP A 19 24.18 -36.88 15.57
CA ASP A 19 23.91 -36.22 14.29
C ASP A 19 22.50 -35.65 14.20
N LYS A 20 21.50 -36.34 14.76
CA LYS A 20 20.14 -35.81 14.89
C LYS A 20 20.08 -34.61 15.83
N ALA A 21 20.80 -34.65 16.95
CA ALA A 21 20.89 -33.53 17.88
C ALA A 21 21.56 -32.30 17.23
N LYS A 22 22.66 -32.51 16.50
CA LYS A 22 23.35 -31.45 15.75
C LYS A 22 22.44 -30.84 14.68
N THR A 23 21.76 -31.68 13.90
CA THR A 23 20.80 -31.23 12.88
C THR A 23 19.61 -30.48 13.50
N ALA A 24 19.11 -30.92 14.66
CA ALA A 24 18.02 -30.25 15.37
C ALA A 24 18.44 -28.88 15.93
N ILE A 25 19.67 -28.78 16.47
CA ILE A 25 20.26 -27.51 16.94
C ILE A 25 20.48 -26.56 15.76
N ASP A 26 21.06 -27.04 14.66
CA ASP A 26 21.32 -26.24 13.45
C ASP A 26 19.99 -25.75 12.82
N LYS A 27 18.96 -26.61 12.76
CA LYS A 27 17.60 -26.22 12.36
C LYS A 27 16.97 -25.21 13.33
N GLY A 28 17.11 -25.40 14.63
CA GLY A 28 16.58 -24.50 15.65
C GLY A 28 17.20 -23.10 15.60
N ALA A 29 18.53 -23.04 15.47
CA ALA A 29 19.27 -21.78 15.31
C ALA A 29 18.90 -21.07 13.98
N SER A 30 18.78 -21.83 12.89
CA SER A 30 18.36 -21.30 11.58
C SER A 30 16.93 -20.77 11.59
N ALA A 31 15.99 -21.49 12.22
CA ALA A 31 14.60 -21.05 12.35
C ALA A 31 14.51 -19.75 13.16
N PHE A 32 15.22 -19.65 14.30
CA PHE A 32 15.19 -18.44 15.14
C PHE A 32 15.74 -17.21 14.42
N GLY A 33 16.84 -17.36 13.68
CA GLY A 33 17.37 -16.29 12.82
C GLY A 33 16.37 -15.86 11.73
N ALA A 34 15.72 -16.83 11.09
CA ALA A 34 14.74 -16.55 10.04
C ALA A 34 13.50 -15.80 10.56
N TYR A 35 13.00 -16.12 11.76
CA TYR A 35 11.92 -15.36 12.40
C TYR A 35 12.32 -13.92 12.73
N GLY A 36 13.57 -13.70 13.18
CA GLY A 36 14.08 -12.35 13.43
C GLY A 36 14.18 -11.50 12.15
N GLU A 37 14.60 -12.11 11.04
CA GLU A 37 14.67 -11.42 9.75
C GLU A 37 13.27 -11.15 9.16
N ILE A 38 12.30 -12.06 9.33
CA ILE A 38 10.89 -11.83 9.00
C ILE A 38 10.34 -10.63 9.79
N ALA A 39 10.64 -10.55 11.10
CA ALA A 39 10.19 -9.44 11.95
C ALA A 39 10.78 -8.09 11.49
N LYS A 40 12.08 -8.04 11.20
CA LYS A 40 12.72 -6.81 10.67
C LYS A 40 12.13 -6.42 9.31
N ALA A 41 11.98 -7.37 8.39
CA ALA A 41 11.45 -7.10 7.06
C ALA A 41 9.99 -6.60 7.10
N ASN A 42 9.17 -7.10 8.04
CA ASN A 42 7.82 -6.58 8.26
C ASN A 42 7.81 -5.13 8.76
N VAL A 43 8.72 -4.77 9.68
CA VAL A 43 8.86 -3.38 10.15
C VAL A 43 9.33 -2.47 9.01
N SER A 44 10.29 -2.91 8.20
CA SER A 44 10.72 -2.17 7.01
C SER A 44 9.58 -1.98 6.01
N ALA A 45 8.77 -3.01 5.76
CA ALA A 45 7.62 -2.91 4.86
C ALA A 45 6.53 -1.94 5.38
N LEU A 46 6.28 -1.92 6.69
CA LEU A 46 5.39 -0.93 7.32
C LEU A 46 5.94 0.49 7.21
N TRP A 47 7.24 0.67 7.39
CA TRP A 47 7.88 1.97 7.24
C TRP A 47 7.80 2.46 5.79
N GLU A 48 8.07 1.61 4.81
CA GLU A 48 7.94 1.94 3.38
C GLU A 48 6.49 2.31 3.01
N ALA A 49 5.52 1.51 3.46
CA ALA A 49 4.09 1.79 3.29
C ALA A 49 3.70 3.14 3.91
N GLY A 50 4.16 3.42 5.13
CA GLY A 50 3.91 4.68 5.84
C GLY A 50 4.51 5.88 5.12
N LYS A 51 5.74 5.75 4.60
CA LYS A 51 6.39 6.80 3.80
C LYS A 51 5.60 7.11 2.52
N ILE A 52 5.22 6.07 1.77
CA ILE A 52 4.41 6.24 0.54
C ILE A 52 3.09 6.94 0.85
N PHE A 53 2.44 6.54 1.94
CA PHE A 53 1.19 7.17 2.38
C PHE A 53 1.38 8.65 2.72
N ALA A 54 2.39 8.98 3.54
CA ALA A 54 2.69 10.36 3.93
C ALA A 54 3.06 11.24 2.72
N ASP A 55 3.94 10.76 1.84
CA ASP A 55 4.34 11.47 0.62
C ASP A 55 3.15 11.69 -0.31
N GLY A 56 2.24 10.71 -0.41
CA GLY A 56 1.04 10.85 -1.20
C GLY A 56 0.01 11.81 -0.62
N LEU A 57 -0.14 11.85 0.71
CA LEU A 57 -0.96 12.86 1.38
C LEU A 57 -0.40 14.27 1.17
N GLN A 58 0.93 14.42 1.26
CA GLN A 58 1.58 15.70 0.96
C GLN A 58 1.30 16.15 -0.47
N LYS A 59 1.44 15.24 -1.46
CA LYS A 59 1.12 15.53 -2.86
C LYS A 59 -0.35 15.88 -3.08
N LEU A 60 -1.27 15.18 -2.43
CA LEU A 60 -2.70 15.53 -2.45
C LEU A 60 -2.93 16.94 -1.90
N GLY A 61 -2.30 17.29 -0.78
CA GLY A 61 -2.38 18.64 -0.20
C GLY A 61 -1.82 19.73 -1.12
N THR A 62 -0.68 19.47 -1.76
CA THR A 62 -0.11 20.40 -2.75
C THR A 62 -1.04 20.58 -3.96
N SER A 63 -1.58 19.47 -4.50
CA SER A 63 -2.56 19.53 -5.61
C SER A 63 -3.79 20.33 -5.23
N TYR A 64 -4.29 20.20 -3.99
CA TYR A 64 -5.44 20.99 -3.52
C TYR A 64 -5.14 22.49 -3.51
N SER A 65 -3.93 22.89 -3.13
CA SER A 65 -3.50 24.29 -3.16
C SER A 65 -3.45 24.85 -4.59
N GLU A 66 -2.92 24.06 -5.52
CA GLU A 66 -2.87 24.39 -6.95
C GLU A 66 -4.28 24.51 -7.55
N ASP A 67 -5.16 23.55 -7.25
CA ASP A 67 -6.56 23.53 -7.72
C ASP A 67 -7.34 24.74 -7.18
N ASN A 68 -7.07 25.18 -5.94
CA ASN A 68 -7.64 26.41 -5.36
C ASN A 68 -7.17 27.67 -6.09
N ARG A 69 -5.88 27.75 -6.42
CA ARG A 69 -5.33 28.87 -7.19
C ARG A 69 -5.97 28.95 -8.57
N ALA A 70 -6.04 27.81 -9.27
CA ALA A 70 -6.71 27.72 -10.56
C ALA A 70 -8.20 28.07 -10.49
N SER A 71 -8.88 27.70 -9.41
CA SER A 71 -10.29 28.09 -9.18
C SER A 71 -10.45 29.60 -9.01
N PHE A 72 -9.52 30.26 -8.31
CA PHE A 72 -9.53 31.71 -8.15
C PHE A 72 -9.27 32.45 -9.47
N GLU A 73 -8.33 31.98 -10.29
CA GLU A 73 -8.07 32.51 -11.62
C GLU A 73 -9.32 32.37 -12.52
N ASN A 74 -9.93 31.18 -12.55
CA ASN A 74 -11.18 30.93 -13.27
C ASN A 74 -12.34 31.85 -12.82
N LEU A 75 -12.45 32.11 -11.52
CA LEU A 75 -13.46 33.02 -10.97
C LEU A 75 -13.20 34.47 -11.41
N SER A 76 -11.93 34.90 -11.33
CA SER A 76 -11.52 36.25 -11.78
C SER A 76 -11.81 36.47 -13.26
N GLU A 77 -11.52 35.47 -14.11
CA GLU A 77 -11.85 35.51 -15.53
C GLU A 77 -13.36 35.55 -15.78
N GLY A 78 -14.14 34.77 -15.04
CA GLY A 78 -15.59 34.79 -15.14
C GLY A 78 -16.20 36.15 -14.80
N LEU A 79 -15.67 36.82 -13.77
CA LEU A 79 -16.07 38.18 -13.40
C LEU A 79 -15.73 39.20 -14.48
N LYS A 80 -14.52 39.13 -15.06
CA LYS A 80 -14.12 39.99 -16.18
C LYS A 80 -15.01 39.78 -17.40
N SER A 81 -15.35 38.53 -17.69
CA SER A 81 -16.21 38.16 -18.81
C SER A 81 -17.63 38.70 -18.62
N LEU A 82 -18.22 38.53 -17.43
CA LEU A 82 -19.53 39.11 -17.09
C LEU A 82 -19.53 40.64 -17.17
N ALA A 83 -18.46 41.29 -16.70
CA ALA A 83 -18.32 42.75 -16.75
C ALA A 83 -18.17 43.30 -18.17
N ALA A 84 -17.69 42.48 -19.12
CA ALA A 84 -17.58 42.84 -20.53
C ALA A 84 -18.88 42.65 -21.32
N ALA A 85 -19.94 42.09 -20.70
CA ALA A 85 -21.22 41.89 -21.36
C ALA A 85 -21.91 43.23 -21.67
N THR A 86 -22.22 43.47 -22.93
CA THR A 86 -22.83 44.74 -23.39
C THR A 86 -24.34 44.63 -23.64
N SER A 87 -24.93 43.44 -23.50
CA SER A 87 -26.37 43.21 -23.68
C SER A 87 -26.90 42.09 -22.77
N PRO A 88 -28.23 42.07 -22.48
CA PRO A 88 -28.83 41.00 -21.69
C PRO A 88 -28.63 39.60 -22.27
N ALA A 89 -28.68 39.47 -23.60
CA ALA A 89 -28.48 38.18 -24.28
C ALA A 89 -27.06 37.63 -24.06
N GLU A 90 -26.04 38.50 -24.15
CA GLU A 90 -24.64 38.13 -23.90
C GLU A 90 -24.44 37.74 -22.42
N PHE A 91 -25.07 38.48 -21.50
CA PHE A 91 -25.03 38.15 -20.07
C PHE A 91 -25.61 36.76 -19.77
N TYR A 92 -26.78 36.41 -20.32
CA TYR A 92 -27.40 35.10 -20.13
C TYR A 92 -26.54 33.95 -20.69
N LYS A 93 -25.93 34.19 -21.86
CA LYS A 93 -25.01 33.24 -22.48
C LYS A 93 -23.79 33.00 -21.58
N LEU A 94 -23.13 34.06 -21.13
CA LEU A 94 -21.97 33.99 -20.24
C LEU A 94 -22.31 33.32 -18.90
N GLN A 95 -23.46 33.62 -18.31
CA GLN A 95 -23.90 32.96 -17.08
C GLN A 95 -24.11 31.45 -17.28
N SER A 96 -24.68 31.04 -18.42
CA SER A 96 -24.90 29.62 -18.76
C SER A 96 -23.59 28.88 -19.00
N GLU A 97 -22.65 29.52 -19.71
CA GLU A 97 -21.29 28.98 -19.93
C GLU A 97 -20.51 28.85 -18.62
N LEU A 98 -20.59 29.85 -17.73
CA LEU A 98 -19.98 29.81 -16.40
C LEU A 98 -20.56 28.66 -15.55
N LEU A 99 -21.88 28.49 -15.56
CA LEU A 99 -22.54 27.41 -14.82
C LEU A 99 -22.08 26.04 -15.34
N ARG A 100 -22.11 25.83 -16.66
CA ARG A 100 -21.66 24.60 -17.31
C ARG A 100 -20.19 24.30 -16.99
N ARG A 101 -19.32 25.30 -17.14
CA ARG A 101 -17.89 25.20 -16.83
C ARG A 101 -17.66 24.83 -15.36
N ASN A 102 -18.37 25.45 -14.42
CA ASN A 102 -18.21 25.16 -12.99
C ASN A 102 -18.64 23.73 -12.64
N VAL A 103 -19.71 23.22 -13.26
CA VAL A 103 -20.16 21.82 -13.09
C VAL A 103 -19.12 20.85 -13.66
N GLU A 104 -18.59 21.12 -14.85
CA GLU A 104 -17.55 20.29 -15.47
C GLU A 104 -16.27 20.26 -14.60
N THR A 105 -15.84 21.41 -14.10
CA THR A 105 -14.70 21.52 -13.18
C THR A 105 -14.94 20.76 -11.88
N ALA A 106 -16.13 20.86 -11.28
CA ALA A 106 -16.46 20.13 -10.06
C ALA A 106 -16.43 18.60 -10.25
N ILE A 107 -16.97 18.11 -11.37
CA ILE A 107 -16.92 16.67 -11.72
C ILE A 107 -15.48 16.23 -11.96
N ALA A 108 -14.69 17.04 -12.67
CA ALA A 108 -13.29 16.73 -12.96
C ALA A 108 -12.45 16.66 -11.67
N LEU A 109 -12.59 17.63 -10.76
CA LEU A 109 -11.91 17.64 -9.46
C LEU A 109 -12.35 16.47 -8.58
N GLY A 110 -13.65 16.19 -8.50
CA GLY A 110 -14.17 15.05 -7.74
C GLY A 110 -13.59 13.72 -8.24
N THR A 111 -13.54 13.55 -9.56
CA THR A 111 -12.97 12.34 -10.20
C THR A 111 -11.47 12.23 -9.95
N LYS A 112 -10.71 13.31 -10.18
CA LYS A 112 -9.27 13.40 -9.97
C LYS A 112 -8.89 13.05 -8.53
N ASN A 113 -9.56 13.65 -7.55
CA ASN A 113 -9.22 13.47 -6.14
C ASN A 113 -9.58 12.05 -5.66
N ASN A 114 -10.69 11.48 -6.13
CA ASN A 114 -11.06 10.11 -5.83
C ASN A 114 -10.08 9.09 -6.42
N ASP A 115 -9.69 9.25 -7.70
CA ASP A 115 -8.70 8.38 -8.34
C ASP A 115 -7.32 8.49 -7.67
N ALA A 116 -6.89 9.71 -7.30
CA ALA A 116 -5.65 9.94 -6.58
C ALA A 116 -5.63 9.27 -5.20
N LEU A 117 -6.72 9.33 -4.44
CA LEU A 117 -6.86 8.64 -3.15
C LEU A 117 -6.82 7.12 -3.31
N VAL A 118 -7.57 6.56 -4.27
CA VAL A 118 -7.57 5.12 -4.55
C VAL A 118 -6.18 4.63 -4.94
N LYS A 119 -5.47 5.39 -5.79
CA LYS A 119 -4.08 5.08 -6.19
C LYS A 119 -3.13 5.16 -5.00
N LEU A 120 -3.27 6.15 -4.13
CA LEU A 120 -2.46 6.29 -2.92
C LEU A 120 -2.64 5.08 -1.99
N THR A 121 -3.88 4.68 -1.70
CA THR A 121 -4.15 3.51 -0.85
C THR A 121 -3.54 2.24 -1.45
N LYS A 122 -3.69 2.02 -2.76
CA LYS A 122 -3.07 0.88 -3.46
C LYS A 122 -1.54 0.92 -3.37
N ALA A 123 -0.93 2.07 -3.61
CA ALA A 123 0.51 2.25 -3.53
C ALA A 123 1.04 2.01 -2.11
N ALA A 124 0.34 2.52 -1.09
CA ALA A 124 0.69 2.33 0.32
C ALA A 124 0.52 0.87 0.78
N ALA A 125 -0.44 0.12 0.24
CA ALA A 125 -0.64 -1.29 0.58
C ALA A 125 0.36 -2.24 -0.11
N ALA A 126 0.97 -1.83 -1.23
CA ALA A 126 1.83 -2.69 -2.03
C ALA A 126 3.06 -3.27 -1.29
N PRO A 127 3.81 -2.50 -0.46
CA PRO A 127 4.93 -3.05 0.32
C PRO A 127 4.48 -4.16 1.27
N LEU A 128 3.30 -4.00 1.89
CA LEU A 128 2.74 -4.98 2.82
C LEU A 128 2.33 -6.27 2.10
N ALA A 129 1.66 -6.14 0.95
CA ALA A 129 1.27 -7.28 0.14
C ALA A 129 2.49 -8.08 -0.35
N LYS A 130 3.52 -7.37 -0.84
CA LYS A 130 4.80 -7.99 -1.24
C LYS A 130 5.46 -8.71 -0.07
N GLN A 131 5.46 -8.11 1.11
CA GLN A 131 6.09 -8.71 2.28
C GLN A 131 5.33 -9.94 2.78
N ALA A 132 4.00 -9.95 2.69
CA ALA A 132 3.20 -11.14 3.00
C ALA A 132 3.58 -12.33 2.11
N ASP A 133 3.73 -12.12 0.80
CA ASP A 133 4.19 -13.16 -0.14
C ASP A 133 5.59 -13.67 0.19
N VAL A 134 6.51 -12.77 0.56
CA VAL A 134 7.87 -13.12 0.98
C VAL A 134 7.84 -13.97 2.26
N ASN A 135 7.02 -13.61 3.24
CA ASN A 135 6.88 -14.34 4.49
C ASN A 135 6.33 -15.75 4.27
N VAL A 136 5.32 -15.91 3.41
CA VAL A 136 4.76 -17.23 3.05
C VAL A 136 5.87 -18.12 2.48
N ARG A 137 6.69 -17.60 1.56
CA ARG A 137 7.82 -18.35 0.98
C ARG A 137 8.91 -18.65 2.02
N ALA A 138 9.15 -17.74 2.96
CA ALA A 138 10.14 -17.95 4.02
C ALA A 138 9.70 -19.07 4.97
N LEU A 139 8.43 -19.07 5.40
CA LEU A 139 7.88 -20.11 6.26
C LEU A 139 7.89 -21.50 5.59
N GLN A 140 7.60 -21.57 4.30
CA GLN A 140 7.69 -22.81 3.52
C GLN A 140 9.11 -23.40 3.46
N LYS A 141 10.16 -22.58 3.60
CA LYS A 141 11.56 -23.04 3.64
C LYS A 141 12.00 -23.50 5.03
N ILE A 142 11.29 -23.09 6.07
CA ILE A 142 11.58 -23.39 7.47
C ILE A 142 10.86 -24.68 7.92
N ALA A 143 9.67 -24.94 7.36
CA ALA A 143 8.90 -26.19 7.53
C ALA A 143 9.58 -27.39 6.86
#